data_AF-A0A6B2SQ50-F1
#
_entry.id   AF-A0A6B2SQ50-F1
#
_cell.length_a   1.000
_cell.length_b   1.000
_cell.length_c   1.000
_cell.angle_alpha   90.00
_cell.angle_beta   90.00
_cell.angle_gamma   90.00
#
_symmetry.space_group_name_H-M   'P 1'
#
loop_
_entity.id
_entity.type
_entity.pdbx_description
1 polymer ?
#
loop_
_entity_poly.entity_id
_entity_poly.type
_entity_poly.pdbx_seq_one_letter_code
_entity_poly.pdbx_strand_id
1 'polypeptide(L)'
;TVGIRAAGLTGTRHPLLGAAVHLPDGQTVLTGRILPGAHPWLADHAIGGTVLLPGTAFLDLALHAGAETGCPVVEELTLQAPLLLPADTAVYLQVIVGAPDATGRRTVTVHSSSAPASGTEPQVQHATGTLTATPAHPGDAGEPVPADA
;
A
#
# COMPACT_ATOMS: atom_id res chain seq x y z
N THR A 1 -12.32 -10.71 21.41
CA THR A 1 -11.59 -9.71 20.61
C THR A 1 -12.32 -8.39 20.71
N VAL A 2 -11.66 -7.35 21.21
CA VAL A 2 -12.20 -5.97 21.17
C VAL A 2 -12.24 -5.56 19.70
N GLY A 3 -13.40 -5.10 19.21
CA GLY A 3 -13.55 -4.68 17.81
C GLY A 3 -12.77 -3.40 17.52
N ILE A 4 -12.43 -3.16 16.25
CA ILE A 4 -11.62 -2.01 15.80
C ILE A 4 -12.07 -0.65 16.37
N ARG A 5 -13.38 -0.41 16.50
CA ARG A 5 -13.93 0.83 17.07
C ARG A 5 -13.62 1.00 18.55
N ALA A 6 -13.64 -0.10 19.31
CA ALA A 6 -13.33 -0.07 20.73
C ALA A 6 -11.82 0.07 20.99
N ALA A 7 -10.98 -0.20 19.98
CA ALA A 7 -9.56 0.17 19.97
C ALA A 7 -9.32 1.63 19.49
N GLY A 8 -10.36 2.40 19.21
CA GLY A 8 -10.25 3.79 18.72
C GLY A 8 -9.83 3.91 17.25
N LEU A 9 -9.87 2.81 16.49
CA LEU A 9 -9.45 2.78 15.09
C LEU A 9 -10.64 2.97 14.13
N THR A 10 -10.36 3.63 13.01
CA THR A 10 -11.30 3.72 11.89
C THR A 10 -11.19 2.46 11.04
N GLY A 11 -12.31 1.79 10.80
CA GLY A 11 -12.34 0.64 9.89
C GLY A 11 -12.33 1.07 8.43
N THR A 12 -11.65 0.31 7.58
CA THR A 12 -11.71 0.52 6.13
C THR A 12 -12.60 -0.52 5.47
N ARG A 13 -13.00 -0.28 4.22
CA ARG A 13 -13.84 -1.21 3.43
C ARG A 13 -13.04 -2.07 2.46
N HIS A 14 -11.72 -2.12 2.63
CA HIS A 14 -10.83 -2.84 1.71
C HIS A 14 -10.68 -4.31 2.12
N PRO A 15 -10.68 -5.28 1.19
CA PRO A 15 -10.55 -6.70 1.55
C PRO A 15 -9.25 -7.06 2.29
N LEU A 16 -8.17 -6.32 2.02
CA LEU A 16 -6.84 -6.57 2.60
C LEU A 16 -6.42 -5.56 3.67
N LEU A 17 -7.19 -4.47 3.89
CA LEU A 17 -6.88 -3.46 4.89
C LEU A 17 -8.08 -3.35 5.83
N GLY A 18 -7.84 -3.49 7.13
CA GLY A 18 -8.91 -3.54 8.14
C GLY A 18 -9.07 -2.26 8.93
N ALA A 19 -8.02 -1.45 9.05
CA ALA A 19 -8.03 -0.23 9.84
C ALA A 19 -7.11 0.85 9.29
N ALA A 20 -7.47 2.11 9.54
CA ALA A 20 -6.66 3.29 9.25
C ALA A 20 -6.43 4.12 10.52
N VAL A 21 -5.25 4.72 10.59
CA VAL A 21 -4.85 5.70 11.61
C VAL A 21 -4.39 6.96 10.88
N HIS A 22 -5.04 8.07 11.15
CA HIS A 22 -4.65 9.39 10.64
C HIS A 22 -3.85 10.11 11.72
N LEU A 23 -2.63 10.53 11.36
CA LEU A 23 -1.73 11.19 12.29
C LEU A 23 -1.93 12.72 12.20
N PRO A 24 -1.69 13.47 13.30
CA PRO A 24 -1.85 14.92 13.32
C PRO A 24 -0.94 15.68 12.34
N ASP A 25 0.17 15.05 11.93
CA ASP A 25 1.12 15.61 10.96
C ASP A 25 0.70 15.39 9.49
N GLY A 26 -0.47 14.79 9.27
CA GLY A 26 -1.02 14.54 7.95
C GLY A 26 -0.59 13.21 7.33
N GLN A 27 0.20 12.39 8.02
CA GLN A 27 0.46 11.01 7.61
C GLN A 27 -0.77 10.12 7.85
N THR A 28 -0.88 9.04 7.09
CA THR A 28 -1.91 8.02 7.31
C THR A 28 -1.29 6.64 7.21
N VAL A 29 -1.63 5.77 8.16
CA VAL A 29 -1.20 4.38 8.19
C VAL A 29 -2.43 3.49 8.07
N LEU A 30 -2.49 2.68 7.02
CA LEU A 30 -3.49 1.65 6.84
C LEU A 30 -2.86 0.30 7.17
N THR A 31 -3.61 -0.54 7.89
CA THR A 31 -3.12 -1.83 8.39
C THR A 31 -4.02 -2.96 7.94
N GLY A 32 -3.41 -4.08 7.64
CA GLY A 32 -4.05 -5.26 7.10
C GLY A 32 -3.46 -6.54 7.66
N ARG A 33 -4.19 -7.64 7.49
CA ARG A 33 -3.70 -8.97 7.83
C ARG A 33 -4.18 -9.95 6.78
N ILE A 34 -3.24 -10.49 6.01
CA ILE A 34 -3.52 -11.49 4.99
C ILE A 34 -3.32 -12.87 5.61
N LEU A 35 -4.35 -13.69 5.53
CA LEU A 35 -4.24 -15.15 5.64
C LEU A 35 -4.64 -15.71 4.27
N PRO A 36 -3.76 -16.43 3.55
CA PRO A 36 -4.09 -16.91 2.21
C PRO A 36 -5.37 -17.77 2.19
N GLY A 37 -5.56 -18.62 3.21
CA GLY A 37 -6.79 -19.41 3.35
C GLY A 37 -8.09 -18.60 3.51
N ALA A 38 -8.01 -17.31 3.85
CA ALA A 38 -9.16 -16.40 3.92
C ALA A 38 -9.47 -15.71 2.58
N HIS A 39 -8.56 -15.78 1.60
CA HIS A 39 -8.69 -15.14 0.29
C HIS A 39 -8.36 -16.15 -0.81
N PRO A 40 -9.30 -17.04 -1.18
CA PRO A 40 -9.03 -18.13 -2.12
C PRO A 40 -8.43 -17.67 -3.45
N TRP A 41 -8.81 -16.48 -3.93
CA TRP A 41 -8.30 -15.87 -5.16
C TRP A 41 -6.79 -15.57 -5.13
N LEU A 42 -6.17 -15.43 -3.95
CA LEU A 42 -4.72 -15.24 -3.85
C LEU A 42 -3.96 -16.49 -4.29
N ALA A 43 -4.54 -17.69 -4.09
CA ALA A 43 -3.91 -18.95 -4.47
C ALA A 43 -3.70 -19.07 -5.98
N ASP A 44 -4.47 -18.33 -6.79
CA ASP A 44 -4.39 -18.35 -8.25
C ASP A 44 -3.17 -17.57 -8.79
N HIS A 45 -2.44 -16.84 -7.94
CA HIS A 45 -1.22 -16.13 -8.31
C HIS A 45 0.03 -16.77 -7.69
N ALA A 46 0.47 -17.87 -8.29
CA ALA A 46 1.65 -18.61 -7.85
C ALA A 46 2.76 -18.63 -8.91
N ILE A 47 4.01 -18.43 -8.47
CA ILE A 47 5.21 -18.56 -9.31
C ILE A 47 6.05 -19.69 -8.74
N GLY A 48 6.27 -20.75 -9.53
CA GLY A 48 7.02 -21.93 -9.07
C GLY A 48 6.42 -22.62 -7.84
N GLY A 49 5.09 -22.55 -7.67
CA GLY A 49 4.39 -23.11 -6.51
C GLY A 49 4.37 -22.21 -5.27
N THR A 50 5.04 -21.05 -5.30
CA THR A 50 4.99 -20.06 -4.21
C THR A 50 3.89 -19.04 -4.51
N VAL A 51 2.92 -18.90 -3.61
CA VAL A 51 1.88 -17.86 -3.72
C VAL A 51 2.50 -16.49 -3.43
N LEU A 52 2.27 -15.55 -4.35
CA LEU A 52 2.74 -14.18 -4.24
C LEU A 52 1.55 -13.21 -4.27
N LEU A 53 1.68 -12.09 -3.57
CA LEU A 53 0.74 -11.00 -3.79
C LEU A 53 0.94 -10.44 -5.22
N PRO A 54 -0.10 -10.38 -6.06
CA PRO A 54 0.02 -9.85 -7.41
C PRO A 54 0.48 -8.40 -7.43
N GLY A 55 1.22 -8.00 -8.48
CA GLY A 55 1.59 -6.60 -8.71
C GLY A 55 0.40 -5.64 -8.70
N THR A 56 -0.73 -6.07 -9.27
CA THR A 56 -1.98 -5.31 -9.31
C THR A 56 -2.63 -5.12 -7.94
N ALA A 57 -2.39 -6.03 -6.98
CA ALA A 57 -2.89 -5.85 -5.63
C ALA A 57 -2.11 -4.77 -4.87
N PHE A 58 -0.81 -4.55 -5.17
CA PHE A 58 -0.10 -3.38 -4.64
C PHE A 58 -0.66 -2.06 -5.19
N LEU A 59 -1.03 -2.04 -6.48
CA LEU A 59 -1.69 -0.89 -7.09
C LEU A 59 -3.05 -0.61 -6.42
N ASP A 60 -3.86 -1.64 -6.20
CA ASP A 60 -5.16 -1.54 -5.51
C ASP A 60 -5.00 -0.98 -4.08
N LEU A 61 -4.02 -1.48 -3.33
CA LEU A 61 -3.67 -0.95 -2.00
C LEU A 61 -3.30 0.54 -2.05
N ALA A 62 -2.50 0.95 -3.03
CA ALA A 62 -2.09 2.34 -3.21
C ALA A 62 -3.27 3.25 -3.60
N LEU A 63 -4.14 2.79 -4.50
CA LEU A 63 -5.35 3.51 -4.91
C LEU A 63 -6.32 3.69 -3.73
N HIS A 64 -6.51 2.64 -2.92
CA HIS A 64 -7.34 2.73 -1.72
C HIS A 64 -6.75 3.73 -0.72
N ALA A 65 -5.46 3.67 -0.44
CA ALA A 65 -4.79 4.60 0.45
C ALA A 65 -4.83 6.05 -0.07
N GLY A 66 -4.74 6.24 -1.39
CA GLY A 66 -4.92 7.53 -2.06
C GLY A 66 -6.33 8.08 -1.89
N ALA A 67 -7.36 7.26 -2.09
CA ALA A 67 -8.75 7.66 -1.86
C ALA A 67 -8.99 8.09 -0.40
N GLU A 68 -8.44 7.35 0.57
CA GLU A 68 -8.54 7.67 2.00
C GLU A 68 -7.83 8.98 2.39
N THR A 69 -6.90 9.48 1.55
CA THR A 69 -6.08 10.67 1.84
C THR A 69 -6.35 11.85 0.90
N GLY A 70 -7.35 11.73 0.01
CA GLY A 70 -7.69 12.77 -0.97
C GLY A 70 -6.72 12.89 -2.14
N CYS A 71 -5.84 11.90 -2.34
CA CYS A 71 -4.90 11.80 -3.45
C CYS A 71 -5.14 10.48 -4.22
N PRO A 72 -6.28 10.33 -4.92
CA PRO A 72 -6.72 9.04 -5.47
C PRO A 72 -5.94 8.57 -6.70
N VAL A 73 -5.02 9.39 -7.23
CA VAL A 73 -4.25 9.06 -8.43
C VAL A 73 -2.88 8.54 -8.04
N VAL A 74 -2.50 7.40 -8.59
CA VAL A 74 -1.13 6.88 -8.51
C VAL A 74 -0.34 7.45 -9.69
N GLU A 75 0.59 8.35 -9.39
CA GLU A 75 1.47 8.94 -10.41
C GLU A 75 2.57 7.95 -10.81
N GLU A 76 3.15 7.28 -9.82
CA GLU A 76 4.18 6.27 -9.99
C GLU A 76 4.07 5.21 -8.89
N LEU A 77 4.35 3.95 -9.24
CA LEU A 77 4.50 2.87 -8.27
C LEU A 77 5.63 1.93 -8.71
N THR A 78 6.67 1.84 -7.91
CA THR A 78 7.79 0.92 -8.08
C THR A 78 7.64 -0.27 -7.13
N LEU A 79 7.64 -1.49 -7.70
CA LEU A 79 7.67 -2.74 -6.93
C LEU A 79 9.13 -3.15 -6.69
N GLN A 80 9.50 -3.31 -5.42
CA GLN A 80 10.88 -3.51 -4.99
C GLN A 80 11.19 -4.95 -4.59
N ALA A 81 10.23 -5.61 -3.92
CA ALA A 81 10.39 -6.98 -3.46
C ALA A 81 9.05 -7.73 -3.54
N PRO A 82 9.03 -9.00 -3.98
CA PRO A 82 7.81 -9.79 -3.96
C PRO A 82 7.32 -9.99 -2.52
N LEU A 83 6.00 -10.04 -2.34
CA LEU A 83 5.40 -10.43 -1.08
C LEU A 83 4.95 -11.89 -1.17
N LEU A 84 5.65 -12.75 -0.43
CA LEU A 84 5.32 -14.17 -0.32
C LEU A 84 4.19 -14.36 0.68
N LEU A 85 3.29 -15.29 0.37
CA LEU A 85 2.10 -15.58 1.15
C LEU A 85 2.10 -17.07 1.57
N PRO A 86 2.75 -17.43 2.70
CA PRO A 86 2.79 -18.81 3.16
C PRO A 86 1.39 -19.28 3.58
N ALA A 87 1.01 -20.49 3.18
CA ALA A 87 -0.37 -20.99 3.28
C ALA A 87 -1.01 -20.84 4.67
N ASP A 88 -0.23 -21.11 5.72
CA ASP A 88 -0.71 -21.21 7.10
C ASP A 88 -0.22 -20.05 8.00
N THR A 89 0.45 -19.05 7.43
CA THR A 89 1.04 -17.95 8.19
C THR A 89 0.39 -16.63 7.82
N ALA A 90 -0.03 -15.87 8.84
CA ALA A 90 -0.52 -14.52 8.63
C ALA A 90 0.64 -13.59 8.22
N VAL A 91 0.39 -12.74 7.23
CA VAL A 91 1.26 -11.62 6.89
C VAL A 91 0.58 -10.33 7.28
N TYR A 92 1.28 -9.49 8.03
CA TYR A 92 0.80 -8.20 8.49
C TYR A 92 1.23 -7.13 7.51
N LEU A 93 0.25 -6.44 6.93
CA LEU A 93 0.46 -5.38 5.95
C LEU A 93 0.38 -4.00 6.60
N GLN A 94 1.23 -3.09 6.11
CA GLN A 94 1.14 -1.67 6.38
C GLN A 94 1.27 -0.89 5.08
N VAL A 95 0.34 0.04 4.85
CA VAL A 95 0.44 1.04 3.81
C VAL A 95 0.59 2.39 4.48
N ILE A 96 1.70 3.08 4.20
CA ILE A 96 2.03 4.36 4.81
C ILE A 96 1.93 5.43 3.73
N VAL A 97 1.05 6.39 3.93
CA VAL A 97 0.94 7.59 3.11
C VAL A 97 1.56 8.76 3.87
N GLY A 98 2.55 9.40 3.24
CA GLY A 98 3.22 10.56 3.80
C GLY A 98 2.31 11.78 3.92
N ALA A 99 2.75 12.75 4.72
CA ALA A 99 2.18 14.10 4.72
C ALA A 99 2.27 14.71 3.29
N PRO A 100 1.35 15.60 2.90
CA PRO A 100 1.42 16.23 1.60
C PRO A 100 2.65 17.13 1.53
N ASP A 101 3.37 17.10 0.41
CA ASP A 101 4.43 18.06 0.12
C ASP A 101 3.85 19.43 -0.27
N ALA A 102 4.72 20.38 -0.63
CA ALA A 102 4.31 21.73 -1.03
C ALA A 102 3.40 21.77 -2.27
N THR A 103 3.40 20.71 -3.08
CA THR A 103 2.54 20.55 -4.28
C THR A 103 1.28 19.74 -4.00
N GLY A 104 1.11 19.23 -2.77
CA GLY A 104 0.01 18.36 -2.38
C GLY A 104 0.21 16.89 -2.77
N ARG A 105 1.39 16.52 -3.30
CA ARG A 105 1.74 15.12 -3.59
C ARG A 105 2.07 14.40 -2.29
N ARG A 106 1.81 13.09 -2.26
CA ARG A 106 2.07 12.25 -1.09
C ARG A 106 2.88 11.03 -1.49
N THR A 107 3.89 10.68 -0.71
CA THR A 107 4.54 9.38 -0.86
C THR A 107 3.61 8.27 -0.39
N VAL A 108 3.71 7.10 -1.00
CA VAL A 108 3.06 5.88 -0.52
C VAL A 108 4.08 4.75 -0.47
N THR A 109 4.08 3.97 0.61
CA THR A 109 4.90 2.77 0.74
C THR A 109 4.07 1.60 1.26
N VAL A 110 4.39 0.40 0.79
CA VAL A 110 3.74 -0.85 1.22
C VAL A 110 4.78 -1.74 1.86
N HIS A 111 4.53 -2.13 3.11
CA HIS A 111 5.40 -2.94 3.93
C HIS A 111 4.70 -4.19 4.42
N SER A 112 5.47 -5.23 4.72
CA SER A 112 4.96 -6.38 5.44
C SER A 112 5.89 -6.86 6.55
N SER A 113 5.31 -7.63 7.48
CA SER A 113 6.03 -8.38 8.50
C SER A 113 5.31 -9.70 8.81
N SER A 114 6.04 -10.66 9.38
CA SER A 114 5.51 -11.95 9.85
C SER A 114 4.77 -11.85 11.19
N ALA A 115 4.89 -10.72 11.89
CA ALA A 115 4.27 -10.47 13.17
C ALA A 115 3.59 -9.09 13.22
N PRO A 116 2.64 -8.87 14.16
CA PRO A 116 2.08 -7.55 14.37
C PRO A 116 3.18 -6.54 14.69
N ALA A 117 3.02 -5.31 14.21
CA ALA A 117 4.00 -4.25 14.47
C ALA A 117 4.15 -4.00 15.98
N SER A 118 5.34 -4.31 16.50
CA SER A 118 5.75 -4.08 17.88
C SER A 118 6.91 -3.08 18.01
N GLY A 119 7.43 -2.59 16.87
CA GLY A 119 8.57 -1.67 16.77
C GLY A 119 9.93 -2.35 16.63
N THR A 120 10.01 -3.67 16.80
CA THR A 120 11.28 -4.44 16.75
C THR A 120 11.33 -5.45 15.60
N GLU A 121 10.19 -5.74 14.97
CA GLU A 121 10.11 -6.75 13.92
C GLU A 121 10.72 -6.24 12.60
N PRO A 122 11.44 -7.10 11.87
CA PRO A 122 11.88 -6.79 10.52
C PRO A 122 10.67 -6.47 9.64
N GLN A 123 10.78 -5.36 8.91
CA GLN A 123 9.82 -4.99 7.88
C GLN A 123 10.47 -5.07 6.50
N VAL A 124 9.72 -5.60 5.54
CA VAL A 124 10.13 -5.63 4.14
C VAL A 124 9.29 -4.62 3.38
N GLN A 125 9.95 -3.67 2.71
CA GLN A 125 9.29 -2.75 1.79
C GLN A 125 9.09 -3.46 0.44
N HIS A 126 7.84 -3.54 -0.01
CA HIS A 126 7.47 -4.20 -1.25
C HIS A 126 7.20 -3.23 -2.38
N ALA A 127 6.69 -2.04 -2.06
CA ALA A 127 6.39 -1.01 -3.04
C ALA A 127 6.61 0.39 -2.46
N THR A 128 6.96 1.31 -3.35
CA THR A 128 7.05 2.75 -3.06
C THR A 128 6.51 3.53 -4.26
N GLY A 129 5.92 4.69 -4.04
CA GLY A 129 5.31 5.46 -5.09
C GLY A 129 4.88 6.85 -4.66
N THR A 130 4.20 7.53 -5.59
CA THR A 130 3.66 8.87 -5.36
C THR A 130 2.18 8.93 -5.73
N LEU A 131 1.42 9.61 -4.89
CA LEU A 131 -0.02 9.85 -5.02
C LEU A 131 -0.30 11.33 -5.26
N THR A 132 -1.25 11.64 -6.13
CA THR A 132 -1.70 13.00 -6.45
C THR A 132 -3.22 13.13 -6.37
N ALA A 133 -3.71 14.37 -6.22
CA ALA A 133 -5.14 14.67 -6.24
C ALA A 133 -5.77 14.56 -7.64
N THR A 134 -4.99 14.90 -8.68
CA THR A 134 -5.44 15.00 -10.06
C THR A 134 -4.40 14.31 -10.95
N PRO A 135 -4.82 13.64 -12.05
CA PRO A 135 -3.86 13.11 -13.02
C PRO A 135 -2.98 14.23 -13.59
N ALA A 136 -1.69 13.95 -13.73
CA ALA A 136 -0.77 14.82 -14.46
C ALA A 136 -1.28 14.98 -15.89
N HIS A 137 -1.26 16.22 -16.41
CA HIS A 137 -1.52 16.41 -17.83
C HIS A 137 -0.30 15.93 -18.63
N PRO A 138 -0.49 15.35 -19.82
CA PRO A 138 0.61 14.90 -20.69
C PRO A 138 1.67 15.96 -21.03
N GLY A 139 1.42 17.24 -20.76
CA GLY A 139 2.36 18.36 -20.95
C GLY A 139 3.19 18.75 -19.72
N ASP A 140 2.95 18.16 -18.54
CA ASP A 140 3.76 18.40 -17.33
C ASP A 140 4.99 17.46 -17.25
N ALA A 141 4.98 16.37 -18.03
CA ALA A 141 6.20 15.62 -18.28
C ALA A 141 7.10 16.51 -19.14
N GLY A 142 8.10 17.12 -18.49
CA GLY A 142 9.03 18.05 -19.11
C GLY A 142 9.40 17.61 -20.53
N GLU A 143 9.25 18.54 -21.46
CA GLU A 143 9.49 18.36 -22.89
C GLU A 143 10.67 17.40 -23.10
N PRO A 144 10.49 16.28 -23.82
CA PRO A 144 11.58 15.35 -24.05
C PRO A 144 12.70 16.16 -24.68
N VAL A 145 13.86 16.20 -24.00
CA VAL A 145 15.05 16.88 -24.53
C VAL A 145 15.23 16.36 -25.95
N PRO A 146 15.16 17.22 -26.98
CA PRO A 146 15.33 16.76 -28.34
C PRO A 146 16.67 16.03 -28.38
N ALA A 147 16.61 14.78 -28.82
CA ALA A 147 17.80 13.98 -29.06
C ALA A 147 18.48 14.53 -30.32
N ASP A 148 19.05 15.73 -30.22
CA ASP A 148 19.70 16.39 -31.35
C ASP A 148 21.22 16.29 -31.22
N ALA A 149 21.84 15.61 -32.20
CA ALA A 149 22.81 16.21 -33.12
C ALA A 149 23.11 15.25 -34.29
#